data_AF-W1Y865-F1
#
_entry.id   AF-W1Y865-F1
#
_cell.length_a   1.000
_cell.length_b   1.000
_cell.length_c   1.000
_cell.angle_alpha   90.00
_cell.angle_beta   90.00
_cell.angle_gamma   90.00
#
_symmetry.space_group_name_H-M   'P 1'
#
loop_
_entity.id
_entity.type
_entity.pdbx_description
1 polymer ?
#
loop_
_entity_poly.entity_id
_entity_poly.type
_entity_poly.pdbx_seq_one_letter_code
_entity_poly.pdbx_strand_id
1 'polypeptide(L)'
;QYSWKDEIREAIDQSQATNMDEFKDHLNQHGIEIERVTPKSITYRHLAEDKKVRGRRLGEDYNKGGIEDGFERQIQRRKQQERDSDIEFQPKRPTSNRDESTERDTGVTQS
;
A
#
# COMPACT_ATOMS: atom_id res chain seq x y z
N GLN A 1 -24.01 -10.47 -14.85
CA GLN A 1 -23.94 -11.55 -13.85
C GLN A 1 -22.70 -11.29 -13.02
N TYR A 2 -22.85 -11.07 -11.72
CA TYR A 2 -21.74 -11.18 -10.79
C TYR A 2 -21.37 -12.66 -10.71
N SER A 3 -20.13 -13.01 -11.03
CA SER A 3 -19.65 -14.37 -10.96
C SER A 3 -18.88 -14.52 -9.66
N TRP A 4 -18.98 -15.66 -8.97
CA TRP A 4 -18.14 -16.03 -7.82
C TRP A 4 -16.61 -15.86 -8.09
N LYS A 5 -16.20 -15.79 -9.36
CA LYS A 5 -14.83 -15.41 -9.75
C LYS A 5 -14.49 -13.96 -9.44
N ASP A 6 -15.45 -13.06 -9.62
CA ASP A 6 -15.32 -11.64 -9.28
C ASP A 6 -15.32 -11.46 -7.77
N GLU A 7 -16.08 -12.25 -7.01
CA GLU A 7 -15.98 -12.28 -5.54
C GLU A 7 -14.55 -12.66 -5.09
N ILE A 8 -13.93 -13.64 -5.75
CA ILE A 8 -12.53 -13.97 -5.47
C ILE A 8 -11.59 -12.82 -5.82
N ARG A 9 -11.79 -12.14 -6.95
CA ARG A 9 -10.96 -10.97 -7.31
C ARG A 9 -11.12 -9.84 -6.31
N GLU A 10 -12.36 -9.58 -5.89
CA GLU A 10 -12.69 -8.53 -4.95
C GLU A 10 -12.11 -8.83 -3.57
N ALA A 11 -12.22 -10.06 -3.07
CA ALA A 11 -11.59 -10.45 -1.81
C ALA A 11 -10.05 -10.35 -1.85
N ILE A 12 -9.44 -10.66 -2.99
CA ILE A 12 -7.99 -10.49 -3.17
C ILE A 12 -7.63 -9.00 -3.17
N ASP A 13 -8.40 -8.16 -3.86
CA ASP A 13 -8.14 -6.71 -3.97
C ASP A 13 -8.39 -5.98 -2.64
N GLN A 14 -9.42 -6.39 -1.89
CA GLN A 14 -9.69 -5.91 -0.54
C GLN A 14 -8.63 -6.39 0.46
N SER A 15 -7.97 -7.51 0.17
CA SER A 15 -6.92 -8.02 1.04
C SER A 15 -5.68 -7.14 0.97
N GLN A 16 -5.45 -6.39 2.05
CA GLN A 16 -4.22 -5.62 2.26
C GLN A 16 -3.12 -6.43 2.95
N ALA A 17 -3.18 -7.75 2.84
CA ALA A 17 -2.19 -8.63 3.44
C ALA A 17 -0.80 -8.31 2.90
N THR A 18 0.18 -8.43 3.77
CA THR A 18 1.60 -8.27 3.40
C THR A 18 2.34 -9.60 3.35
N ASN A 19 1.68 -10.67 3.81
CA ASN A 19 2.21 -12.01 3.90
C ASN A 19 1.16 -13.04 3.48
N MET A 20 1.62 -14.23 3.10
CA MET A 20 0.73 -15.31 2.64
C MET A 20 -0.22 -15.81 3.73
N ASP A 21 0.20 -15.81 4.99
CA ASP A 21 -0.66 -16.29 6.09
C ASP A 21 -1.77 -15.29 6.43
N GLU A 22 -1.46 -13.99 6.52
CA GLU A 22 -2.48 -12.92 6.61
C GLU A 22 -3.43 -12.96 5.41
N PHE A 23 -2.89 -13.23 4.22
CA PHE A 23 -3.68 -13.32 3.00
C PHE A 23 -4.68 -14.48 3.02
N LYS A 24 -4.27 -15.65 3.55
CA LYS A 24 -5.18 -16.77 3.77
C LYS A 24 -6.29 -16.40 4.74
N ASP A 25 -5.96 -15.78 5.86
CA ASP A 25 -6.94 -15.39 6.88
C ASP A 25 -7.96 -14.38 6.33
N HIS A 26 -7.48 -13.34 5.64
CA HIS A 26 -8.35 -12.38 4.96
C HIS A 26 -9.28 -13.05 3.96
N LEU A 27 -8.76 -13.93 3.11
CA LEU A 27 -9.60 -14.65 2.16
C LEU A 27 -10.65 -15.51 2.88
N ASN A 28 -10.28 -16.16 3.99
CA ASN A 28 -11.18 -17.00 4.76
C ASN A 28 -12.34 -16.17 5.35
N GLN A 29 -12.07 -14.92 5.76
CA GLN A 29 -13.10 -13.98 6.21
C GLN A 29 -14.10 -13.62 5.10
N HIS A 30 -13.66 -13.61 3.84
CA HIS A 30 -14.50 -13.43 2.66
C HIS A 30 -15.14 -14.74 2.15
N GLY A 31 -14.97 -15.86 2.85
CA GLY A 31 -15.50 -17.16 2.42
C GLY A 31 -14.67 -17.83 1.32
N ILE A 32 -13.40 -17.46 1.18
CA ILE A 32 -12.47 -18.02 0.19
C ILE A 32 -11.31 -18.69 0.91
N GLU A 33 -11.08 -19.96 0.63
CA GLU A 33 -9.97 -20.72 1.20
C GLU A 33 -8.86 -20.93 0.16
N ILE A 34 -7.60 -20.83 0.59
CA ILE A 34 -6.48 -21.27 -0.24
C ILE A 34 -6.27 -22.77 -0.04
N GLU A 35 -6.80 -23.58 -0.95
CA GLU A 35 -6.66 -25.04 -0.86
C GLU A 35 -5.22 -25.50 -1.17
N ARG A 36 -4.53 -24.85 -2.11
CA ARG A 36 -3.16 -25.22 -2.45
C ARG A 36 -2.35 -24.05 -2.99
N VAL A 37 -1.19 -23.80 -2.40
CA VAL A 37 -0.17 -22.89 -2.92
C VAL A 37 0.90 -23.70 -3.65
N THR A 38 1.11 -23.40 -4.93
CA THR A 38 2.21 -23.93 -5.75
C THR A 38 3.17 -22.77 -6.05
N PRO A 39 4.48 -23.01 -6.27
CA PRO A 39 5.44 -21.94 -6.60
C PRO A 39 5.06 -21.06 -7.80
N LYS A 40 4.23 -21.55 -8.73
CA LYS A 40 3.79 -20.79 -9.91
C LYS A 40 2.31 -20.39 -9.90
N SER A 41 1.51 -20.89 -8.97
CA SER A 41 0.06 -20.63 -8.95
C SER A 41 -0.55 -20.98 -7.60
N ILE A 42 -1.60 -20.24 -7.24
CA ILE A 42 -2.43 -20.52 -6.08
C ILE A 42 -3.75 -21.13 -6.55
N THR A 43 -4.34 -22.03 -5.77
CA THR A 43 -5.69 -22.54 -6.00
C THR A 43 -6.59 -22.01 -4.91
N TYR A 44 -7.63 -21.28 -5.32
CA TYR A 44 -8.64 -20.67 -4.46
C TYR A 44 -9.89 -21.54 -4.49
N ARG A 45 -10.54 -21.69 -3.34
CA ARG A 45 -11.81 -22.40 -3.17
C ARG A 45 -12.82 -21.45 -2.55
N HIS A 46 -13.96 -21.28 -3.22
CA HIS A 46 -15.10 -20.54 -2.69
C HIS A 46 -15.92 -21.47 -1.79
N LEU A 47 -16.08 -21.14 -0.52
CA LEU A 47 -16.83 -21.94 0.44
C LEU A 47 -18.34 -21.86 0.20
N ALA A 48 -18.87 -20.71 -0.26
CA ALA A 48 -20.30 -20.55 -0.50
C ALA A 48 -20.79 -21.32 -1.74
N GLU A 49 -19.96 -21.42 -2.79
CA GLU A 49 -20.30 -22.12 -4.04
C GLU A 49 -19.72 -23.54 -4.10
N ASP A 50 -18.86 -23.89 -3.14
CA ASP A 50 -18.01 -25.09 -3.12
C ASP A 50 -17.23 -25.30 -4.43
N LYS A 51 -16.77 -24.20 -5.04
CA LYS A 51 -16.06 -24.21 -6.34
C LYS A 51 -14.62 -23.80 -6.17
N LYS A 52 -13.74 -24.47 -6.91
CA LYS A 52 -12.31 -24.12 -6.96
C LYS A 52 -11.88 -23.57 -8.29
N VAL A 53 -10.97 -22.61 -8.23
CA VAL A 53 -10.36 -21.95 -9.38
C VAL A 53 -8.87 -21.79 -9.17
N ARG A 54 -8.08 -22.06 -10.20
CA ARG A 54 -6.64 -21.76 -10.20
C ARG A 54 -6.44 -20.27 -10.46
N GLY A 55 -5.51 -19.63 -9.75
CA GLY A 55 -5.14 -18.22 -9.94
C GLY A 55 -4.92 -17.85 -11.41
N ARG A 56 -4.24 -18.71 -12.18
CA ARG A 56 -4.05 -18.54 -13.64
C ARG A 56 -5.35 -18.37 -14.44
N ARG A 57 -6.49 -18.89 -13.96
CA ARG A 57 -7.82 -18.70 -14.60
C ARG A 57 -8.44 -17.34 -14.27
N LEU A 58 -8.00 -16.70 -13.20
CA LEU A 58 -8.43 -15.36 -12.80
C LEU A 58 -7.57 -14.27 -13.47
N GLY A 59 -6.27 -14.56 -13.64
CA GLY A 59 -5.27 -13.73 -14.32
C GLY A 59 -3.85 -14.10 -13.87
N GLU A 60 -2.82 -13.53 -14.49
CA GLU A 60 -1.44 -13.70 -14.00
C GLU A 60 -1.22 -12.94 -12.70
N ASP A 61 -1.87 -11.79 -12.50
CA ASP A 61 -1.74 -10.99 -11.29
C ASP A 61 -2.29 -11.70 -10.03
N TYR A 62 -3.18 -12.68 -10.23
CA TYR A 62 -3.76 -13.50 -9.17
C TYR A 62 -3.03 -14.84 -8.98
N ASN A 63 -1.81 -14.96 -9.52
CA ASN A 63 -0.92 -16.09 -9.24
C ASN A 63 0.03 -15.74 -8.08
N LYS A 64 0.83 -16.71 -7.63
CA LYS A 64 1.77 -16.49 -6.51
C LYS A 64 2.69 -15.29 -6.74
N GLY A 65 3.24 -15.13 -7.94
CA GLY A 65 4.14 -14.02 -8.27
C GLY A 65 3.43 -12.67 -8.26
N GLY A 66 2.22 -12.57 -8.81
CA GLY A 66 1.44 -11.33 -8.76
C GLY A 66 1.00 -10.95 -7.34
N ILE A 67 0.64 -11.95 -6.52
CA ILE A 67 0.34 -11.73 -5.10
C ILE A 67 1.57 -11.26 -4.32
N GLU A 68 2.75 -11.87 -4.56
CA GLU A 68 4.01 -11.43 -3.94
C GLU A 68 4.41 -10.00 -4.34
N ASP A 69 4.23 -9.63 -5.61
CA ASP A 69 4.46 -8.25 -6.09
C ASP A 69 3.50 -7.26 -5.41
N GLY A 70 2.22 -7.65 -5.25
CA GLY A 70 1.21 -6.90 -4.51
C GLY A 70 1.59 -6.67 -3.04
N PHE A 71 2.12 -7.70 -2.37
CA PHE A 71 2.61 -7.59 -0.99
C PHE A 71 3.77 -6.60 -0.89
N GLU A 72 4.74 -6.67 -1.79
CA GLU A 72 5.90 -5.78 -1.79
C GLU A 72 5.47 -4.32 -2.01
N ARG A 73 4.57 -4.09 -2.97
CA ARG A 73 3.96 -2.77 -3.20
C ARG A 73 3.25 -2.26 -1.94
N GLN A 74 2.56 -3.12 -1.21
CA GLN A 74 1.81 -2.71 -0.03
C GLN A 74 2.70 -2.44 1.19
N ILE A 75 3.76 -3.23 1.37
CA ILE A 75 4.81 -2.97 2.36
C ILE A 75 5.49 -1.61 2.08
N GLN A 76 5.80 -1.32 0.82
CA GLN A 76 6.40 -0.03 0.43
C GLN A 76 5.47 1.15 0.72
N ARG A 77 4.17 1.02 0.42
CA ARG A 77 3.18 2.06 0.72
C ARG A 77 3.10 2.38 2.22
N ARG A 78 3.03 1.37 3.08
CA ARG A 78 3.03 1.57 4.55
C ARG A 78 4.28 2.29 5.02
N LYS A 79 5.47 1.87 4.56
CA LYS A 79 6.75 2.52 4.89
C LYS A 79 6.84 3.97 4.41
N GLN A 80 6.11 4.34 3.35
CA GLN A 80 6.04 5.72 2.88
C GLN A 80 5.14 6.56 3.79
N GLN A 81 3.96 6.04 4.17
CA GLN A 81 3.04 6.69 5.11
C GLN A 81 3.69 6.95 6.47
N GLU A 82 4.44 6.00 7.02
CA GLU A 82 5.13 6.18 8.30
C GLU A 82 6.19 7.29 8.25
N ARG A 83 6.83 7.50 7.08
CA ARG A 83 7.82 8.58 6.88
C ARG A 83 7.19 9.95 6.71
N ASP A 84 6.02 10.05 6.07
CA ASP A 84 5.30 11.33 5.96
C ASP A 84 4.69 11.77 7.31
N SER A 85 4.25 10.83 8.15
CA SER A 85 3.74 11.16 9.49
C SER A 85 4.81 11.68 10.47
N ASP A 86 6.09 11.42 10.21
CA ASP A 86 7.19 11.95 11.05
C ASP A 86 7.56 13.41 10.68
N ILE A 87 7.20 13.86 9.47
CA ILE A 87 7.51 15.22 8.97
C ILE A 87 6.47 16.26 9.44
N GLU A 88 5.28 15.84 9.87
CA GLU A 88 4.23 16.76 10.36
C GLU A 88 4.51 17.31 11.78
N PHE A 89 5.54 16.81 12.47
CA PHE A 89 5.96 17.32 13.78
C PHE A 89 7.18 18.26 13.75
N GLN A 90 7.55 18.81 12.59
CA GLN A 90 8.47 19.95 12.58
C GLN A 90 7.69 21.26 12.70
N PRO A 91 7.80 22.01 13.82
CA PRO A 91 7.19 23.32 13.92
C PRO A 91 7.77 24.21 12.82
N LYS A 92 6.89 24.70 11.95
CA LYS A 92 7.22 25.66 10.89
C LYS A 92 8.01 26.81 11.51
N ARG A 93 9.30 26.92 11.18
CA ARG A 93 10.09 28.12 11.48
C ARG A 93 9.34 29.31 10.87
N PRO A 94 8.88 30.31 11.65
CA PRO A 94 8.31 31.50 11.07
C PRO A 94 9.45 32.23 10.35
N THR A 95 9.43 32.22 9.02
CA THR A 95 10.24 33.15 8.22
C THR A 95 9.64 34.54 8.39
N SER A 96 9.93 35.19 9.50
CA SER A 96 9.64 36.62 9.67
C SER A 96 10.66 37.41 8.88
N ASN A 97 10.41 37.54 7.59
CA ASN A 97 10.94 38.64 6.80
C ASN A 97 10.16 39.89 7.22
N ARG A 98 10.67 40.63 8.20
CA ARG A 98 10.26 42.01 8.46
C ARG A 98 11.50 42.89 8.44
N ASP A 99 11.69 43.46 7.25
CA ASP A 99 12.36 44.71 6.98
C ASP A 99 12.18 45.71 8.14
N GLU A 100 13.26 46.12 8.78
CA GLU A 100 13.34 47.45 9.37
C GLU A 100 14.71 48.04 9.07
N SER A 101 14.69 48.85 8.01
CA SER A 101 15.72 49.78 7.62
C SER A 101 15.97 50.82 8.71
N THR A 102 17.22 50.96 9.16
CA THR A 102 18.00 52.19 9.45
C THR A 102 19.23 51.72 10.22
N GLU A 103 20.47 52.03 9.82
CA GLU A 103 21.11 53.29 10.19
C GLU A 103 22.08 53.74 9.09
N ARG A 104 22.02 55.04 8.78
CA ARG A 104 23.01 55.72 7.96
C ARG A 104 24.21 56.03 8.84
N ASP A 105 25.39 55.59 8.42
CA ASP A 105 26.62 56.31 8.77
C ASP A 105 27.46 56.47 7.50
N THR A 106 27.32 57.64 6.89
CA THR A 106 28.15 58.08 5.77
C THR A 106 29.48 58.54 6.32
N GLY A 107 30.54 57.75 6.11
CA GLY A 107 31.90 58.23 6.29
C GLY A 107 32.28 59.22 5.19
N VAL A 108 32.63 60.46 5.55
CA VAL A 108 33.47 61.40 4.76
C VAL A 108 34.29 62.30 5.71
N THR A 109 35.55 61.90 5.92
CA THR A 109 36.84 62.62 5.83
C THR A 109 36.95 64.18 5.83
N GLN A 110 37.96 64.66 6.59
CA GLN A 110 38.77 65.92 6.51
C GLN A 110 38.09 67.26 6.91
N SER A 111 38.73 68.20 7.61
CA SER A 111 40.15 68.61 7.72
C SER A 111 40.56 69.09 9.11
#